data_AF-A0A2G5SI63-F1
#
_entry.id   AF-A0A2G5SI63-F1
#
_cell.length_a   1.000
_cell.length_b   1.000
_cell.length_c   1.000
_cell.angle_alpha   90.00
_cell.angle_beta   90.00
_cell.angle_gamma   90.00
#
_symmetry.space_group_name_H-M   'P 1'
#
loop_
_entity.id
_entity.type
_entity.pdbx_description
1 polymer ?
#
loop_
_entity_poly.entity_id
_entity_poly.type
_entity_poly.pdbx_seq_one_letter_code
_entity_poly.pdbx_strand_id
1 'polypeptide(L)'
;MENTPENDDHALKSFILDEVLQKQPIFDSYRKLCEFFEHDAMEYPDFEFWFYRFYHGSRDFNYDRKADPKPKTLMDMPVKLMQKIAGNLDPFESVFHEKLEWHLNEKKFVCKPDGNGCTFLKRNRLKMEKSEKNFIKKGLEHLTPIFKMPNLQVNHLTIMVWDPIPELDNLLPASCHVKIALINGYSIGIILLLQSINPKQIALINGYSIGIILLLQSINPKHLVSLVIGGCRERIGREDYEVIFETEQFKTAKHAAFLWHVKFNVEDLVIFRHLIHFQCWLDSDIGPEEILRMRDIFSTFEEFASCDLEFHSTEEIFPMGRFAEALGAEIPIGPLAEGEGWTINHRYKIPKSNDCLEFKITEEASQCRVNIVKIRNGRYCECKRAL
;
A
#
# COMPACT_ATOMS: atom_id res chain seq x y z
N MET A 1 51.17 1.05 3.53
CA MET A 1 50.33 -0.14 3.75
C MET A 1 49.12 0.04 2.87
N GLU A 2 48.96 -0.83 1.88
CA GLU A 2 47.84 -0.81 0.94
C GLU A 2 46.56 -1.19 1.69
N ASN A 3 45.52 -0.34 1.63
CA ASN A 3 44.19 -0.70 2.09
C ASN A 3 43.57 -1.62 1.03
N THR A 4 43.53 -2.92 1.32
CA THR A 4 42.79 -3.91 0.54
C THR A 4 41.29 -3.79 0.81
N PRO A 5 40.41 -3.88 -0.23
CA PRO A 5 38.94 -3.81 -0.08
C PRO A 5 38.34 -4.83 0.89
N GLU A 6 39.02 -5.97 1.11
CA GLU A 6 38.59 -7.02 2.05
C GLU A 6 38.54 -6.56 3.52
N ASN A 7 39.35 -5.56 3.88
CA ASN A 7 39.44 -5.10 5.26
C ASN A 7 38.22 -4.22 5.66
N ASP A 8 37.62 -3.52 4.68
CA ASP A 8 36.45 -2.65 4.90
C ASP A 8 35.14 -3.46 4.93
N ASP A 9 35.00 -4.48 4.09
CA ASP A 9 33.81 -5.36 4.07
C ASP A 9 33.69 -6.22 5.34
N HIS A 10 34.80 -6.76 5.83
CA HIS A 10 34.81 -7.51 7.09
C HIS A 10 34.51 -6.58 8.28
N ALA A 11 35.01 -5.35 8.28
CA ALA A 11 34.74 -4.37 9.33
C ALA A 11 33.25 -3.97 9.37
N LEU A 12 32.62 -3.76 8.21
CA LEU A 12 31.19 -3.50 8.09
C LEU A 12 30.36 -4.67 8.62
N LYS A 13 30.68 -5.90 8.21
CA LYS A 13 29.98 -7.10 8.69
C LYS A 13 30.16 -7.35 10.18
N SER A 14 31.35 -7.08 10.72
CA SER A 14 31.61 -7.11 12.17
C SER A 14 30.73 -6.12 12.92
N PHE A 15 30.62 -4.88 12.43
CA PHE A 15 29.72 -3.89 13.02
C PHE A 15 28.25 -4.35 13.01
N ILE A 16 27.77 -4.87 11.88
CA ILE A 16 26.39 -5.37 11.75
C ILE A 16 26.13 -6.51 12.74
N LEU A 17 27.09 -7.44 12.87
CA LEU A 17 26.99 -8.54 13.84
C LEU A 17 26.92 -8.01 15.28
N ASP A 18 27.75 -7.02 15.63
CA ASP A 18 27.75 -6.43 16.97
C ASP A 18 26.42 -5.76 17.31
N GLU A 19 25.84 -5.01 16.37
CA GLU A 19 24.51 -4.39 16.54
C GLU A 19 23.40 -5.45 16.74
N VAL A 20 23.45 -6.56 15.99
CA VAL A 20 22.53 -7.70 16.14
C VAL A 20 22.68 -8.34 17.51
N LEU A 21 23.91 -8.59 17.98
CA LEU A 21 24.19 -9.17 19.30
C LEU A 21 23.71 -8.26 20.44
N GLN A 22 23.80 -6.94 20.24
CA GLN A 22 23.28 -5.92 21.15
C GLN A 22 21.77 -5.70 21.02
N LYS A 23 21.07 -6.48 20.17
CA LYS A 23 19.63 -6.42 19.93
C LYS A 23 19.14 -5.02 19.55
N GLN A 24 19.95 -4.28 18.81
CA GLN A 24 19.59 -2.94 18.36
C GLN A 24 18.55 -3.00 17.24
N PRO A 25 17.62 -2.03 17.14
CA PRO A 25 16.67 -1.96 16.04
C PRO A 25 17.38 -1.74 14.69
N ILE A 26 17.00 -2.51 13.66
CA ILE A 26 17.67 -2.54 12.35
C ILE A 26 17.85 -1.16 11.70
N PHE A 27 16.84 -0.29 11.79
CA PHE A 27 16.91 1.05 11.20
C PHE A 27 17.88 1.99 11.94
N ASP A 28 17.96 1.86 13.26
CA ASP A 28 18.90 2.64 14.06
C ASP A 28 20.33 2.15 13.83
N SER A 29 20.52 0.83 13.74
CA SER A 29 21.80 0.21 13.40
C SER A 29 22.30 0.63 12.01
N TYR A 30 21.42 0.70 11.01
CA TYR A 30 21.80 1.20 9.68
C TYR A 30 22.20 2.67 9.71
N ARG A 31 21.45 3.50 10.45
CA ARG A 31 21.79 4.92 10.61
C ARG A 31 23.16 5.10 11.24
N LYS A 32 23.46 4.36 12.32
CA LYS A 32 24.77 4.34 12.96
C LYS A 32 25.87 3.88 12.00
N LEU A 33 25.63 2.83 11.20
CA LEU A 33 26.60 2.37 10.20
C LEU A 33 26.93 3.49 9.20
N CYS A 34 25.93 4.19 8.69
CA CYS A 34 26.11 5.33 7.78
C CYS A 34 26.82 6.53 8.43
N GLU A 35 26.68 6.70 9.74
CA GLU A 35 27.40 7.71 10.52
C GLU A 35 28.86 7.30 10.79
N PHE A 36 29.11 6.00 11.01
CA PHE A 36 30.40 5.47 11.45
C PHE A 36 31.36 5.15 10.29
N PHE A 37 30.84 4.66 9.15
CA PHE A 37 31.62 4.21 7.99
C PHE A 37 31.49 5.11 6.74
N GLU A 38 30.90 6.31 6.90
CA GLU A 38 30.50 7.22 5.81
C GLU A 38 29.26 6.74 5.01
N HIS A 39 28.55 7.70 4.40
CA HIS A 39 27.16 7.53 3.92
C HIS A 39 26.95 6.57 2.73
N ASP A 40 28.00 5.95 2.19
CA ASP A 40 27.95 5.05 1.03
C ASP A 40 28.69 3.71 1.25
N ALA A 41 29.02 3.34 2.49
CA ALA A 41 29.78 2.11 2.77
C ALA A 41 29.00 0.83 2.46
N MET A 42 27.67 0.85 2.63
CA MET A 42 26.79 -0.28 2.31
C MET A 42 25.37 0.22 2.02
N GLU A 43 24.78 -0.22 0.91
CA GLU A 43 23.38 0.07 0.60
C GLU A 43 22.45 -0.66 1.58
N TYR A 44 21.28 -0.07 1.88
CA TYR A 44 20.35 -0.64 2.85
C TYR A 44 19.93 -2.09 2.55
N PRO A 45 19.64 -2.51 1.30
CA PRO A 45 19.28 -3.90 1.02
C PRO A 45 20.42 -4.89 1.34
N ASP A 46 21.67 -4.47 1.15
CA ASP A 46 22.84 -5.27 1.47
C ASP A 46 23.07 -5.36 2.98
N PHE A 47 22.88 -4.23 3.67
CA PHE A 47 22.88 -4.18 5.13
C PHE A 47 21.77 -5.06 5.73
N GLU A 48 20.54 -4.93 5.24
CA GLU A 48 19.37 -5.68 5.72
C GLU A 48 19.58 -7.18 5.58
N PHE A 49 20.12 -7.61 4.43
CA PHE A 49 20.50 -8.99 4.19
C PHE A 49 21.47 -9.51 5.25
N TRP A 50 22.60 -8.81 5.48
CA TRP A 50 23.60 -9.23 6.47
C TRP A 50 23.05 -9.18 7.90
N PHE A 51 22.25 -8.16 8.22
CA PHE A 51 21.62 -8.00 9.53
C PHE A 51 20.72 -9.19 9.87
N TYR A 52 19.78 -9.55 8.99
CA TYR A 52 18.89 -10.69 9.23
C TYR A 52 19.63 -12.04 9.19
N ARG A 53 20.67 -12.17 8.38
CA ARG A 53 21.51 -13.36 8.33
C ARG A 53 22.23 -13.60 9.67
N PHE A 54 22.84 -12.57 10.24
CA PHE A 54 23.45 -12.62 11.56
C PHE A 54 22.40 -12.80 12.67
N TYR A 55 21.24 -12.16 12.54
CA TYR A 55 20.12 -12.29 13.48
C TYR A 55 19.63 -13.74 13.59
N HIS A 56 19.59 -14.47 12.48
CA HIS A 56 19.25 -15.90 12.45
C HIS A 56 20.44 -16.82 12.79
N GLY A 57 21.56 -16.29 13.27
CA GLY A 57 22.68 -17.05 13.81
C GLY A 57 23.72 -17.50 12.78
N SER A 58 23.59 -17.12 11.51
CA SER A 58 24.56 -17.49 10.46
C SER A 58 25.76 -16.53 10.46
N ARG A 59 26.90 -16.95 11.02
CA ARG A 59 28.10 -16.11 11.22
C ARG A 59 29.18 -16.22 10.13
N ASP A 60 28.82 -16.74 8.97
CA ASP A 60 29.75 -16.81 7.84
C ASP A 60 29.81 -15.48 7.09
N PHE A 61 30.96 -14.83 7.14
CA PHE A 61 31.21 -13.51 6.53
C PHE A 61 31.45 -13.61 5.02
N ASN A 62 31.78 -14.80 4.49
CA ASN A 62 32.23 -15.00 3.11
C ASN A 62 31.15 -15.61 2.21
N TYR A 63 29.89 -15.52 2.60
CA TYR A 63 28.81 -16.12 1.85
C TYR A 63 28.59 -15.47 0.48
N ASP A 64 28.55 -16.31 -0.55
CA ASP A 64 28.30 -15.89 -1.93
C ASP A 64 26.81 -15.71 -2.22
N ARG A 65 26.39 -14.46 -2.34
CA ARG A 65 25.01 -14.05 -2.66
C ARG A 65 24.59 -14.38 -4.09
N LYS A 66 25.49 -14.84 -4.97
CA LYS A 66 25.14 -15.17 -6.37
C LYS A 66 24.14 -16.33 -6.49
N ALA A 67 24.08 -17.20 -5.48
CA ALA A 67 23.13 -18.31 -5.43
C ALA A 67 21.74 -17.91 -4.91
N ASP A 68 21.61 -16.72 -4.29
CA ASP A 68 20.33 -16.25 -3.76
C ASP A 68 19.42 -15.76 -4.90
N PRO A 69 18.09 -15.93 -4.76
CA PRO A 69 17.14 -15.25 -5.63
C PRO A 69 17.40 -13.74 -5.62
N LYS A 70 17.34 -13.09 -6.79
CA LYS A 70 17.49 -11.63 -6.87
C LYS A 70 16.52 -10.96 -5.88
N PRO A 71 16.99 -9.99 -5.07
CA PRO A 71 16.14 -9.26 -4.15
C PRO A 71 14.91 -8.74 -4.90
N LYS A 72 13.72 -9.06 -4.37
CA LYS A 72 12.50 -8.48 -4.90
C LYS A 72 12.59 -6.99 -4.73
N THR A 73 12.32 -6.29 -5.82
CA THR A 73 12.33 -4.84 -5.81
C THR A 73 10.91 -4.35 -5.49
N LEU A 74 10.75 -3.06 -5.19
CA LEU A 74 9.43 -2.43 -5.15
C LEU A 74 8.62 -2.68 -6.45
N MET A 75 9.28 -3.06 -7.54
CA MET A 75 8.69 -3.40 -8.84
C MET A 75 7.82 -4.66 -8.78
N ASP A 76 8.12 -5.56 -7.84
CA ASP A 76 7.40 -6.80 -7.59
C ASP A 76 6.25 -6.57 -6.61
N MET A 77 6.13 -5.34 -6.06
CA MET A 77 5.21 -5.02 -4.98
C MET A 77 3.76 -5.32 -5.36
N PRO A 78 3.06 -5.98 -4.45
CA PRO A 78 1.71 -6.38 -4.74
C PRO A 78 0.64 -5.43 -4.27
N VAL A 79 -0.54 -5.61 -4.85
CA VAL A 79 -1.76 -4.91 -4.46
C VAL A 79 -1.96 -4.97 -2.94
N LYS A 80 -1.63 -6.09 -2.28
CA LYS A 80 -1.74 -6.24 -0.83
C LYS A 80 -0.76 -5.37 -0.02
N LEU A 81 0.48 -5.19 -0.49
CA LEU A 81 1.41 -4.26 0.16
C LEU A 81 1.02 -2.81 -0.13
N MET A 82 0.50 -2.51 -1.32
CA MET A 82 -0.11 -1.21 -1.61
C MET A 82 -1.28 -0.90 -0.68
N GLN A 83 -2.18 -1.87 -0.46
CA GLN A 83 -3.27 -1.78 0.50
C GLN A 83 -2.75 -1.59 1.92
N LYS A 84 -1.71 -2.32 2.32
CA LYS A 84 -1.07 -2.18 3.65
C LYS A 84 -0.39 -0.82 3.82
N ILE A 85 0.28 -0.31 2.79
CA ILE A 85 0.87 1.04 2.81
C ILE A 85 -0.26 2.06 2.93
N ALA A 86 -1.27 2.00 2.07
CA ALA A 86 -2.41 2.91 2.10
C ALA A 86 -3.18 2.86 3.43
N GLY A 87 -3.35 1.69 4.03
CA GLY A 87 -3.99 1.51 5.33
C GLY A 87 -3.13 1.92 6.53
N ASN A 88 -1.80 1.90 6.39
CA ASN A 88 -0.87 2.40 7.42
C ASN A 88 -0.60 3.91 7.29
N LEU A 89 -1.07 4.57 6.23
CA LEU A 89 -1.11 6.02 6.14
C LEU A 89 -2.26 6.52 7.03
N ASP A 90 -2.11 6.37 8.34
CA ASP A 90 -3.01 6.94 9.34
C ASP A 90 -3.08 8.46 9.13
N PRO A 91 -4.28 9.08 9.04
CA PRO A 91 -4.41 10.52 8.77
C PRO A 91 -3.84 11.43 9.87
N PHE A 92 -3.46 10.88 11.04
CA PHE A 92 -3.20 11.67 12.24
C PHE A 92 -1.72 11.85 12.64
N GLU A 93 -0.76 11.25 11.95
CA GLU A 93 0.67 11.50 12.21
C GLU A 93 1.42 11.97 10.98
N SER A 94 1.03 13.13 10.43
CA SER A 94 2.00 13.96 9.70
C SER A 94 2.11 15.31 10.38
N VAL A 95 3.13 15.45 11.23
CA VAL A 95 3.68 16.75 11.60
C VAL A 95 3.92 17.52 10.31
N PHE A 96 3.18 18.61 10.14
CA PHE A 96 3.27 19.52 9.00
C PHE A 96 4.73 19.84 8.72
N HIS A 97 5.23 19.36 7.60
CA HIS A 97 6.44 19.88 7.02
C HIS A 97 6.00 20.48 5.70
N GLU A 98 5.86 21.80 5.66
CA GLU A 98 5.77 22.58 4.43
C GLU A 98 7.01 22.23 3.59
N LYS A 99 6.94 21.19 2.76
CA LYS A 99 8.06 20.78 1.91
C LYS A 99 7.54 20.05 0.70
N LEU A 100 8.21 20.22 -0.43
CA LEU A 100 8.06 19.34 -1.58
C LEU A 100 9.19 18.33 -1.55
N GLU A 101 8.85 17.04 -1.49
CA GLU A 101 9.81 15.94 -1.47
C GLU A 101 9.54 14.98 -2.61
N TRP A 102 10.57 14.56 -3.33
CA TRP A 102 10.46 13.50 -4.34
C TRP A 102 11.72 12.63 -4.38
N HIS A 103 11.56 11.42 -4.90
CA HIS A 103 12.62 10.43 -5.05
C HIS A 103 12.74 10.05 -6.52
N LEU A 104 13.96 10.07 -7.05
CA LEU A 104 14.26 9.65 -8.42
C LEU A 104 15.49 8.75 -8.42
N ASN A 105 15.33 7.46 -8.75
CA ASN A 105 16.40 6.46 -8.70
C ASN A 105 17.17 6.52 -7.37
N GLU A 106 16.44 6.39 -6.25
CA GLU A 106 16.96 6.42 -4.86
C GLU A 106 17.54 7.77 -4.40
N LYS A 107 17.58 8.76 -5.29
CA LYS A 107 18.01 10.12 -4.93
C LYS A 107 16.82 10.90 -4.40
N LYS A 108 16.92 11.31 -3.13
CA LYS A 108 15.97 12.20 -2.46
C LYS A 108 16.24 13.67 -2.81
N PHE A 109 15.17 14.39 -3.12
CA PHE A 109 15.17 15.83 -3.36
C PHE A 109 14.16 16.48 -2.42
N VAL A 110 14.51 17.62 -1.85
CA VAL A 110 13.64 18.33 -0.90
C VAL A 110 13.69 19.82 -1.14
N CYS A 111 12.54 20.47 -1.32
CA CYS A 111 12.36 21.91 -1.26
C CYS A 111 11.63 22.26 0.04
N LYS A 112 12.19 23.15 0.86
CA LYS A 112 11.58 23.64 2.12
C LYS A 112 11.47 25.17 2.08
N PRO A 113 10.44 25.78 2.68
CA PRO A 113 10.36 27.23 2.85
C PRO A 113 11.55 27.74 3.68
N ASP A 114 11.99 28.95 3.36
CA ASP A 114 13.06 29.66 4.06
C ASP A 114 12.77 31.16 3.96
N GLY A 115 12.08 31.70 4.97
CA GLY A 115 11.56 33.07 4.95
C GLY A 115 10.61 33.31 3.76
N ASN A 116 10.89 34.33 2.96
CA ASN A 116 10.12 34.65 1.74
C ASN A 116 10.49 33.76 0.53
N GLY A 117 11.46 32.86 0.69
CA GLY A 117 11.97 32.00 -0.38
C GLY A 117 11.94 30.52 0.00
N CYS A 118 12.91 29.77 -0.49
CA CYS A 118 13.09 28.36 -0.17
C CYS A 118 14.55 27.92 -0.18
N THR A 119 14.77 26.77 0.44
CA THR A 119 15.99 25.98 0.32
C THR A 119 15.71 24.73 -0.50
N PHE A 120 16.64 24.37 -1.37
CA PHE A 120 16.61 23.16 -2.17
C PHE A 120 17.78 22.26 -1.82
N LEU A 121 17.48 21.01 -1.51
CA LEU A 121 18.44 19.95 -1.24
C LEU A 121 18.38 18.91 -2.35
N LYS A 122 19.53 18.67 -2.98
CA LYS A 122 19.77 17.54 -3.88
C LYS A 122 20.72 16.57 -3.18
N ARG A 123 20.30 15.31 -2.98
CA ARG A 123 21.20 14.27 -2.42
C ARG A 123 22.48 14.20 -3.26
N ASN A 124 23.63 14.19 -2.57
CA ASN A 124 25.03 14.38 -3.03
C ASN A 124 25.56 15.83 -2.99
N ARG A 125 24.84 16.80 -2.41
CA ARG A 125 25.41 18.12 -2.07
C ARG A 125 25.22 18.46 -0.59
N LEU A 126 26.32 18.82 0.08
CA LEU A 126 26.33 19.25 1.49
C LEU A 126 25.69 20.64 1.70
N LYS A 127 25.56 21.45 0.65
CA LYS A 127 25.01 22.81 0.72
C LYS A 127 23.60 22.85 0.13
N MET A 128 22.66 23.35 0.92
CA MET A 128 21.32 23.71 0.46
C MET A 128 21.41 24.95 -0.43
N GLU A 129 20.78 24.89 -1.60
CA GLU A 129 20.69 26.03 -2.51
C GLU A 129 19.55 26.92 -2.06
N LYS A 130 19.84 28.19 -1.73
CA LYS A 130 18.80 29.18 -1.42
C LYS A 130 18.21 29.76 -2.71
N SER A 131 16.93 30.06 -2.67
CA SER A 131 16.17 30.62 -3.79
C SER A 131 15.12 31.58 -3.25
N GLU A 132 14.95 32.74 -3.89
CA GLU A 132 13.89 33.69 -3.55
C GLU A 132 12.49 33.20 -3.96
N LYS A 133 12.41 32.16 -4.79
CA LYS A 133 11.14 31.53 -5.19
C LYS A 133 10.54 30.74 -4.04
N ASN A 134 9.21 30.66 -4.00
CA ASN A 134 8.48 29.68 -3.19
C ASN A 134 8.99 28.24 -3.48
N PHE A 135 9.08 27.41 -2.43
CA PHE A 135 9.52 26.01 -2.46
C PHE A 135 8.79 25.15 -3.50
N ILE A 136 7.50 25.41 -3.74
CA ILE A 136 6.71 24.67 -4.74
C ILE A 136 7.18 25.01 -6.16
N LYS A 137 7.26 26.30 -6.48
CA LYS A 137 7.73 26.79 -7.79
C LYS A 137 9.14 26.29 -8.08
N LYS A 138 10.03 26.36 -7.08
CA LYS A 138 11.39 25.85 -7.19
C LYS A 138 11.42 24.34 -7.44
N GLY A 139 10.59 23.57 -6.74
CA GLY A 139 10.48 22.13 -6.94
C GLY A 139 9.95 21.75 -8.32
N LEU A 140 8.90 22.43 -8.79
CA LEU A 140 8.32 22.21 -10.12
C LEU A 140 9.28 22.51 -11.26
N GLU A 141 10.22 23.45 -11.10
CA GLU A 141 11.31 23.69 -12.07
C GLU A 141 12.19 22.46 -12.29
N HIS A 142 12.36 21.64 -11.26
CA HIS A 142 13.13 20.40 -11.33
C HIS A 142 12.29 19.20 -11.77
N LEU A 143 11.00 19.16 -11.40
CA LEU A 143 10.09 18.06 -11.74
C LEU A 143 9.56 18.13 -13.17
N THR A 144 9.19 19.32 -13.66
CA THR A 144 8.58 19.49 -14.98
C THR A 144 9.43 18.92 -16.13
N PRO A 145 10.78 19.11 -16.17
CA PRO A 145 11.61 18.49 -17.19
C PRO A 145 11.61 16.97 -17.13
N ILE A 146 11.52 16.38 -15.93
CA ILE A 146 11.49 14.92 -15.75
C ILE A 146 10.22 14.35 -16.38
N PHE A 147 9.05 14.92 -16.07
CA PHE A 147 7.79 14.48 -16.68
C PHE A 147 7.79 14.63 -18.21
N LYS A 148 8.54 15.60 -18.75
CA LYS A 148 8.73 15.82 -20.20
C LYS A 148 9.70 14.86 -20.88
N MET A 149 10.39 13.98 -20.16
CA MET A 149 11.31 13.02 -20.77
C MET A 149 10.53 11.97 -21.58
N PRO A 150 10.82 11.79 -22.87
CA PRO A 150 10.14 10.79 -23.69
C PRO A 150 10.45 9.38 -23.16
N ASN A 151 9.47 8.49 -23.22
CA ASN A 151 9.56 7.11 -22.76
C ASN A 151 9.91 6.94 -21.26
N LEU A 152 9.67 7.97 -20.44
CA LEU A 152 9.82 7.83 -19.00
C LEU A 152 8.85 6.75 -18.48
N GLN A 153 9.42 5.71 -17.87
CA GLN A 153 8.71 4.64 -17.21
C GLN A 153 8.80 4.89 -15.70
N VAL A 154 7.67 5.22 -15.08
CA VAL A 154 7.59 5.46 -13.65
C VAL A 154 6.88 4.28 -13.01
N ASN A 155 7.59 3.56 -12.15
CA ASN A 155 7.00 2.41 -11.50
C ASN A 155 6.05 2.82 -10.39
N HIS A 156 6.42 3.87 -9.64
CA HIS A 156 5.68 4.36 -8.50
C HIS A 156 5.66 5.88 -8.52
N LEU A 157 4.46 6.45 -8.53
CA LEU A 157 4.24 7.88 -8.39
C LEU A 157 3.42 8.14 -7.13
N THR A 158 4.03 8.77 -6.13
CA THR A 158 3.31 9.21 -4.92
C THR A 158 3.20 10.73 -4.92
N ILE A 159 1.98 11.24 -4.77
CA ILE A 159 1.68 12.66 -4.67
C ILE A 159 0.86 12.87 -3.41
N MET A 160 1.35 13.72 -2.51
CA MET A 160 0.65 14.08 -1.28
C MET A 160 0.46 15.59 -1.24
N VAL A 161 -0.80 16.02 -1.34
CA VAL A 161 -1.22 17.43 -1.46
C VAL A 161 -2.36 17.65 -0.48
N TRP A 162 -2.04 18.22 0.67
CA TRP A 162 -3.00 18.39 1.77
C TRP A 162 -3.93 19.58 1.59
N ASP A 163 -3.49 20.60 0.84
CA ASP A 163 -4.25 21.79 0.49
C ASP A 163 -4.18 22.03 -1.03
N PRO A 164 -5.19 22.64 -1.66
CA PRO A 164 -5.10 23.03 -3.06
C PRO A 164 -3.88 23.93 -3.28
N ILE A 165 -2.98 23.50 -4.15
CA ILE A 165 -1.78 24.24 -4.54
C ILE A 165 -1.98 24.71 -5.99
N PRO A 166 -2.38 25.98 -6.23
CA PRO A 166 -2.59 26.51 -7.58
C PRO A 166 -1.33 26.41 -8.46
N GLU A 167 -0.14 26.45 -7.86
CA GLU A 167 1.12 26.31 -8.58
C GLU A 167 1.24 24.94 -9.28
N LEU A 168 0.57 23.90 -8.75
CA LEU A 168 0.53 22.57 -9.35
C LEU A 168 -0.32 22.53 -10.62
N ASP A 169 -1.24 23.49 -10.82
CA ASP A 169 -2.04 23.59 -12.04
C ASP A 169 -1.18 23.91 -13.28
N ASN A 170 0.02 24.47 -13.07
CA ASN A 170 1.00 24.70 -14.12
C ASN A 170 1.84 23.47 -14.47
N LEU A 171 1.63 22.33 -13.79
CA LEU A 171 2.27 21.08 -14.13
C LEU A 171 1.71 20.59 -15.47
N LEU A 172 2.36 21.00 -16.55
CA LEU A 172 1.96 20.59 -17.89
C LEU A 172 2.19 19.08 -18.05
N PRO A 173 1.16 18.31 -18.40
CA PRO A 173 1.29 16.88 -18.56
C PRO A 173 2.24 16.58 -19.73
N ALA A 174 3.20 15.71 -19.49
CA ALA A 174 3.84 14.98 -20.56
C ALA A 174 3.56 13.49 -20.32
N SER A 175 3.20 12.81 -21.41
CA SER A 175 2.76 11.41 -21.31
C SER A 175 3.93 10.54 -20.85
N CYS A 176 3.78 9.93 -19.69
CA CYS A 176 4.69 8.92 -19.17
C CYS A 176 3.91 7.69 -18.73
N HIS A 177 4.53 6.51 -18.77
CA HIS A 177 3.86 5.30 -18.32
C HIS A 177 4.03 5.16 -16.81
N VAL A 178 2.93 5.25 -16.05
CA VAL A 178 2.93 4.99 -14.62
C VAL A 178 2.36 3.59 -14.33
N LYS A 179 3.10 2.74 -13.61
CA LYS A 179 2.58 1.43 -13.20
C LYS A 179 1.64 1.57 -12.01
N ILE A 180 2.07 2.29 -10.98
CA ILE A 180 1.36 2.52 -9.72
C ILE A 180 1.35 4.01 -9.40
N ALA A 181 0.17 4.55 -9.09
CA ALA A 181 0.00 5.90 -8.59
C ALA A 181 -0.69 5.90 -7.22
N LEU A 182 -0.11 6.61 -6.24
CA LEU A 182 -0.71 6.90 -4.95
C LEU A 182 -0.94 8.41 -4.86
N ILE A 183 -2.20 8.82 -4.89
CA ILE A 183 -2.62 10.21 -4.86
C ILE A 183 -3.33 10.46 -3.54
N ASN A 184 -2.79 11.37 -2.75
CA ASN A 184 -3.38 11.87 -1.53
C ASN A 184 -3.68 13.36 -1.74
N GLY A 185 -4.96 13.70 -1.85
CA GLY A 185 -5.41 15.07 -2.14
C GLY A 185 -6.03 15.29 -3.52
N TYR A 186 -6.41 16.54 -3.80
CA TYR A 186 -7.16 16.94 -4.99
C TYR A 186 -6.76 18.34 -5.49
N SER A 187 -6.47 18.46 -6.80
CA SER A 187 -6.33 19.74 -7.52
C SER A 187 -6.56 19.57 -9.03
N ILE A 188 -6.73 20.67 -9.76
CA ILE A 188 -6.84 20.65 -11.24
C ILE A 188 -5.56 20.09 -11.86
N GLY A 189 -4.39 20.49 -11.36
CA GLY A 189 -3.10 19.92 -11.79
C GLY A 189 -3.02 18.39 -11.66
N ILE A 190 -3.60 17.80 -10.60
CA ILE A 190 -3.63 16.34 -10.42
C ILE A 190 -4.56 15.68 -11.46
N ILE A 191 -5.72 16.27 -11.74
CA ILE A 191 -6.64 15.78 -12.78
C ILE A 191 -5.93 15.72 -14.15
N LEU A 192 -5.28 16.83 -14.53
CA LEU A 192 -4.54 16.92 -15.80
C LEU A 192 -3.39 15.91 -15.86
N LEU A 193 -2.72 15.69 -14.73
CA LEU A 193 -1.68 14.68 -14.63
C LEU A 193 -2.22 13.27 -14.85
N LEU A 194 -3.33 12.90 -14.18
CA LEU A 194 -3.93 11.56 -14.29
C LEU A 194 -4.36 11.21 -15.72
N GLN A 195 -4.90 12.19 -16.46
CA GLN A 195 -5.22 12.04 -17.89
C GLN A 195 -3.99 11.65 -18.74
N SER A 196 -2.80 12.10 -18.33
CA SER A 196 -1.56 11.92 -19.09
C SER A 196 -0.77 10.66 -18.75
N ILE A 197 -0.82 10.21 -17.50
CA ILE A 197 0.00 9.12 -17.00
C ILE A 197 -0.66 7.73 -17.10
N ASN A 198 -1.99 7.69 -17.21
CA ASN A 198 -2.80 6.48 -17.42
C ASN A 198 -2.32 5.26 -16.61
N PRO A 199 -2.43 5.30 -15.27
CA PRO A 199 -1.82 4.30 -14.41
C PRO A 199 -2.53 2.94 -14.49
N LYS A 200 -1.78 1.85 -14.34
CA LYS A 200 -2.37 0.49 -14.25
C LYS A 200 -3.02 0.24 -12.90
N GLN A 201 -2.48 0.83 -11.84
CA GLN A 201 -3.00 0.71 -10.48
C GLN A 201 -3.01 2.09 -9.85
N ILE A 202 -4.09 2.40 -9.14
CA ILE A 202 -4.20 3.68 -8.44
C ILE A 202 -4.73 3.51 -7.02
N ALA A 203 -4.20 4.31 -6.11
CA ALA A 203 -4.76 4.56 -4.79
C ALA A 203 -5.10 6.05 -4.67
N LEU A 204 -6.36 6.35 -4.40
CA LEU A 204 -6.90 7.69 -4.17
C LEU A 204 -7.25 7.82 -2.69
N ILE A 205 -6.50 8.66 -1.97
CA ILE A 205 -6.51 8.78 -0.52
C ILE A 205 -6.83 10.23 -0.10
N ASN A 206 -7.49 10.42 1.04
CA ASN A 206 -7.73 11.72 1.69
C ASN A 206 -8.38 12.81 0.80
N GLY A 207 -9.25 12.42 -0.14
CA GLY A 207 -10.08 13.36 -0.89
C GLY A 207 -11.44 13.62 -0.23
N TYR A 208 -12.09 14.71 -0.61
CA TYR A 208 -13.56 14.81 -0.52
C TYR A 208 -14.18 13.84 -1.52
N SER A 209 -15.39 13.33 -1.26
CA SER A 209 -16.03 12.33 -2.11
C SER A 209 -16.09 12.78 -3.59
N ILE A 210 -16.49 14.03 -3.83
CA ILE A 210 -16.53 14.64 -5.16
C ILE A 210 -15.16 14.73 -5.84
N GLY A 211 -14.10 15.00 -5.07
CA GLY A 211 -12.73 15.08 -5.59
C GLY A 211 -12.25 13.71 -6.08
N ILE A 212 -12.54 12.65 -5.33
CA ILE A 212 -12.20 11.27 -5.72
C ILE A 212 -12.92 10.86 -7.00
N ILE A 213 -14.21 11.19 -7.12
CA ILE A 213 -14.99 10.91 -8.34
C ILE A 213 -14.34 11.59 -9.55
N LEU A 214 -14.01 12.88 -9.45
CA LEU A 214 -13.39 13.63 -10.54
C LEU A 214 -12.00 13.08 -10.92
N LEU A 215 -11.20 12.69 -9.93
CA LEU A 215 -9.89 12.07 -10.16
C LEU A 215 -10.05 10.72 -10.87
N LEU A 216 -10.98 9.87 -10.42
CA LEU A 216 -11.23 8.58 -11.04
C LEU A 216 -11.71 8.74 -12.50
N GLN A 217 -12.64 9.65 -12.75
CA GLN A 217 -13.18 9.94 -14.08
C GLN A 217 -12.14 10.49 -15.06
N SER A 218 -11.06 11.08 -14.55
CA SER A 218 -9.95 11.59 -15.37
C SER A 218 -9.03 10.49 -15.94
N ILE A 219 -9.17 9.25 -15.46
CA ILE A 219 -8.32 8.12 -15.86
C ILE A 219 -8.97 7.37 -17.03
N ASN A 220 -8.18 6.93 -18.00
CA ASN A 220 -8.69 6.08 -19.08
C ASN A 220 -9.09 4.67 -18.54
N PRO A 221 -10.36 4.24 -18.70
CA PRO A 221 -10.87 3.01 -18.09
C PRO A 221 -10.12 1.75 -18.51
N LYS A 222 -9.73 1.62 -19.79
CA LYS A 222 -9.14 0.37 -20.31
C LYS A 222 -7.73 0.05 -19.79
N HIS A 223 -7.09 1.00 -19.10
CA HIS A 223 -5.74 0.81 -18.57
C HIS A 223 -5.73 0.46 -17.08
N LEU A 224 -6.81 0.75 -16.34
CA LEU A 224 -6.87 0.58 -14.89
C LEU A 224 -7.24 -0.87 -14.54
N VAL A 225 -6.37 -1.52 -13.77
CA VAL A 225 -6.53 -2.91 -13.32
C VAL A 225 -6.91 -2.98 -11.83
N SER A 226 -6.36 -2.06 -11.02
CA SER A 226 -6.57 -2.03 -9.57
C SER A 226 -6.89 -0.63 -9.09
N LEU A 227 -7.89 -0.52 -8.22
CA LEU A 227 -8.33 0.73 -7.60
C LEU A 227 -8.30 0.60 -6.08
N VAL A 228 -7.76 1.58 -5.39
CA VAL A 228 -7.87 1.72 -3.93
C VAL A 228 -8.47 3.10 -3.64
N ILE A 229 -9.49 3.14 -2.79
CA ILE A 229 -10.16 4.36 -2.34
C ILE A 229 -10.16 4.35 -0.81
N GLY A 230 -9.71 5.44 -0.18
CA GLY A 230 -9.63 5.48 1.28
C GLY A 230 -9.24 6.84 1.87
N GLY A 231 -9.10 6.88 3.19
CA GLY A 231 -8.59 8.04 3.93
C GLY A 231 -9.45 9.32 3.89
N CYS A 232 -10.68 9.28 3.37
CA CYS A 232 -11.46 10.49 3.18
C CYS A 232 -11.65 11.30 4.47
N ARG A 233 -11.53 12.63 4.38
CA ARG A 233 -11.74 13.52 5.53
C ARG A 233 -13.16 13.42 6.10
N GLU A 234 -14.10 13.02 5.26
CA GLU A 234 -15.51 12.75 5.60
C GLU A 234 -15.90 11.32 5.23
N ARG A 235 -16.93 10.78 5.87
CA ARG A 235 -17.51 9.50 5.46
C ARG A 235 -18.11 9.66 4.07
N ILE A 236 -17.74 8.78 3.15
CA ILE A 236 -18.36 8.75 1.81
C ILE A 236 -19.79 8.22 1.98
N GLY A 237 -20.78 9.04 1.65
CA GLY A 237 -22.18 8.63 1.67
C GLY A 237 -22.47 7.58 0.60
N ARG A 238 -23.62 6.89 0.73
CA ARG A 238 -24.04 5.90 -0.26
C ARG A 238 -24.14 6.46 -1.68
N GLU A 239 -24.78 7.61 -1.78
CA GLU A 239 -24.99 8.33 -3.04
C GLU A 239 -23.66 8.66 -3.74
N ASP A 240 -22.61 8.97 -2.98
CA ASP A 240 -21.30 9.33 -3.54
C ASP A 240 -20.57 8.12 -4.14
N TYR A 241 -20.58 6.96 -3.46
CA TYR A 241 -19.93 5.77 -4.01
C TYR A 241 -20.76 5.08 -5.10
N GLU A 242 -22.08 5.29 -5.15
CA GLU A 242 -22.91 4.85 -6.27
C GLU A 242 -22.41 5.45 -7.60
N VAL A 243 -22.03 6.73 -7.59
CA VAL A 243 -21.42 7.39 -8.76
C VAL A 243 -20.10 6.71 -9.15
N ILE A 244 -19.28 6.32 -8.17
CA ILE A 244 -18.01 5.62 -8.41
C ILE A 244 -18.27 4.27 -9.11
N PHE A 245 -19.30 3.53 -8.69
CA PHE A 245 -19.59 2.21 -9.26
C PHE A 245 -20.18 2.26 -10.66
N GLU A 246 -20.80 3.38 -11.02
CA GLU A 246 -21.28 3.61 -12.38
C GLU A 246 -20.17 3.96 -13.38
N THR A 247 -18.97 4.27 -12.90
CA THR A 247 -17.83 4.59 -13.77
C THR A 247 -17.33 3.38 -14.56
N GLU A 248 -16.90 3.62 -15.79
CA GLU A 248 -16.26 2.58 -16.62
C GLU A 248 -14.94 2.09 -16.01
N GLN A 249 -14.23 2.96 -15.29
CA GLN A 249 -12.98 2.66 -14.59
C GLN A 249 -13.19 1.57 -13.55
N PHE A 250 -14.27 1.65 -12.76
CA PHE A 250 -14.60 0.62 -11.78
C PHE A 250 -15.14 -0.64 -12.44
N LYS A 251 -16.06 -0.51 -13.41
CA LYS A 251 -16.67 -1.65 -14.14
C LYS A 251 -15.65 -2.52 -14.88
N THR A 252 -14.53 -1.95 -15.30
CA THR A 252 -13.45 -2.65 -16.01
C THR A 252 -12.29 -3.09 -15.11
N ALA A 253 -12.22 -2.60 -13.88
CA ALA A 253 -11.20 -2.99 -12.92
C ALA A 253 -11.32 -4.48 -12.55
N LYS A 254 -10.20 -5.08 -12.14
CA LYS A 254 -10.13 -6.47 -11.65
C LYS A 254 -9.98 -6.54 -10.14
N HIS A 255 -9.47 -5.47 -9.53
CA HIS A 255 -9.23 -5.39 -8.11
C HIS A 255 -9.72 -4.05 -7.56
N ALA A 256 -10.40 -4.07 -6.41
CA ALA A 256 -10.82 -2.84 -5.73
C ALA A 256 -10.63 -2.95 -4.21
N ALA A 257 -10.13 -1.91 -3.55
CA ALA A 257 -10.11 -1.84 -2.09
C ALA A 257 -10.73 -0.53 -1.61
N PHE A 258 -11.63 -0.63 -0.64
CA PHE A 258 -12.27 0.49 0.02
C PHE A 258 -11.87 0.46 1.50
N LEU A 259 -11.10 1.47 1.91
CA LEU A 259 -10.64 1.61 3.30
C LEU A 259 -11.75 2.24 4.17
N TRP A 260 -11.48 2.36 5.48
CA TRP A 260 -12.41 2.54 6.62
C TRP A 260 -13.44 3.69 6.55
N HIS A 261 -13.45 4.48 5.48
CA HIS A 261 -14.33 5.63 5.25
C HIS A 261 -15.54 5.30 4.36
N VAL A 262 -15.63 4.09 3.82
CA VAL A 262 -16.75 3.62 2.99
C VAL A 262 -17.41 2.42 3.64
N LYS A 263 -18.65 2.59 4.10
CA LYS A 263 -19.43 1.54 4.75
C LYS A 263 -20.32 0.83 3.73
N PHE A 264 -20.23 -0.49 3.68
CA PHE A 264 -21.07 -1.33 2.84
C PHE A 264 -22.05 -2.14 3.68
N ASN A 265 -23.20 -2.46 3.08
CA ASN A 265 -24.08 -3.52 3.56
C ASN A 265 -23.84 -4.80 2.74
N VAL A 266 -24.37 -5.92 3.22
CA VAL A 266 -24.22 -7.22 2.52
C VAL A 266 -24.87 -7.19 1.13
N GLU A 267 -25.95 -6.43 0.95
CA GLU A 267 -26.61 -6.23 -0.34
C GLU A 267 -25.68 -5.60 -1.38
N ASP A 268 -24.82 -4.67 -0.96
CA ASP A 268 -23.97 -3.89 -1.86
C ASP A 268 -22.83 -4.76 -2.43
N LEU A 269 -22.52 -5.91 -1.81
CA LEU A 269 -21.45 -6.81 -2.25
C LEU A 269 -21.65 -7.33 -3.68
N VAL A 270 -22.89 -7.38 -4.19
CA VAL A 270 -23.20 -7.79 -5.57
C VAL A 270 -22.56 -6.87 -6.62
N ILE A 271 -22.22 -5.64 -6.23
CA ILE A 271 -21.54 -4.65 -7.08
C ILE A 271 -20.10 -5.11 -7.41
N PHE A 272 -19.51 -5.95 -6.58
CA PHE A 272 -18.14 -6.46 -6.76
C PHE A 272 -18.06 -7.76 -7.58
N ARG A 273 -19.16 -8.20 -8.20
CA ARG A 273 -19.24 -9.51 -8.84
C ARG A 273 -18.27 -9.75 -10.00
N HIS A 274 -17.82 -8.68 -10.66
CA HIS A 274 -16.85 -8.72 -11.74
C HIS A 274 -15.40 -8.71 -11.25
N LEU A 275 -15.16 -8.42 -9.97
CA LEU A 275 -13.82 -8.31 -9.40
C LEU A 275 -13.25 -9.70 -9.09
N ILE A 276 -11.95 -9.84 -9.34
CA ILE A 276 -11.16 -11.02 -8.96
C ILE A 276 -10.84 -10.98 -7.47
N HIS A 277 -10.47 -9.79 -6.96
CA HIS A 277 -10.27 -9.56 -5.53
C HIS A 277 -10.80 -8.20 -5.10
N PHE A 278 -11.35 -8.14 -3.89
CA PHE A 278 -11.70 -6.86 -3.29
C PHE A 278 -11.50 -6.83 -1.77
N GLN A 279 -11.41 -5.63 -1.23
CA GLN A 279 -11.38 -5.36 0.20
C GLN A 279 -12.40 -4.27 0.53
N CYS A 280 -13.19 -4.46 1.59
CA CYS A 280 -14.16 -3.46 2.02
C CYS A 280 -14.50 -3.58 3.51
N TRP A 281 -15.06 -2.51 4.06
CA TRP A 281 -15.57 -2.45 5.43
C TRP A 281 -17.07 -2.74 5.46
N LEU A 282 -17.49 -3.63 6.37
CA LEU A 282 -18.88 -3.97 6.66
C LEU A 282 -19.24 -3.60 8.12
N ASP A 283 -20.54 -3.43 8.39
CA ASP A 283 -21.03 -3.23 9.75
C ASP A 283 -20.69 -4.42 10.66
N SER A 284 -20.21 -4.15 11.87
CA SER A 284 -19.96 -5.17 12.89
C SER A 284 -21.24 -5.80 13.43
N ASP A 285 -22.38 -5.11 13.34
CA ASP A 285 -23.69 -5.66 13.76
C ASP A 285 -24.33 -6.57 12.69
N ILE A 286 -23.52 -7.44 12.07
CA ILE A 286 -24.00 -8.40 11.07
C ILE A 286 -24.68 -9.61 11.74
N GLY A 287 -25.87 -9.98 11.28
CA GLY A 287 -26.62 -11.15 11.77
C GLY A 287 -26.27 -12.47 11.08
N PRO A 288 -26.63 -13.64 11.66
CA PRO A 288 -26.37 -14.94 11.04
C PRO A 288 -26.97 -15.10 9.63
N GLU A 289 -28.17 -14.56 9.39
CA GLU A 289 -28.83 -14.61 8.07
C GLU A 289 -28.04 -13.81 7.02
N GLU A 290 -27.50 -12.67 7.39
CA GLU A 290 -26.66 -11.85 6.51
C GLU A 290 -25.32 -12.52 6.19
N ILE A 291 -24.72 -13.21 7.16
CA ILE A 291 -23.51 -14.02 6.95
C ILE A 291 -23.77 -15.16 5.95
N LEU A 292 -24.91 -15.85 6.09
CA LEU A 292 -25.32 -16.89 5.14
C LEU A 292 -25.59 -16.32 3.74
N ARG A 293 -26.27 -15.17 3.67
CA ARG A 293 -26.52 -14.46 2.41
C ARG A 293 -25.21 -14.04 1.74
N MET A 294 -24.25 -13.54 2.50
CA MET A 294 -22.91 -13.18 2.01
C MET A 294 -22.19 -14.40 1.41
N ARG A 295 -22.19 -15.54 2.11
CA ARG A 295 -21.65 -16.82 1.59
C ARG A 295 -22.32 -17.21 0.26
N ASP A 296 -23.63 -17.05 0.18
CA ASP A 296 -24.39 -17.41 -1.02
C ASP A 296 -24.07 -16.47 -2.18
N ILE A 297 -23.95 -15.16 -1.94
CA ILE A 297 -23.49 -14.16 -2.92
C ILE A 297 -22.14 -14.57 -3.52
N PHE A 298 -21.13 -14.82 -2.69
CA PHE A 298 -19.79 -15.16 -3.18
C PHE A 298 -19.72 -16.51 -3.89
N SER A 299 -20.62 -17.43 -3.56
CA SER A 299 -20.73 -18.70 -4.26
C SER A 299 -21.12 -18.50 -5.74
N THR A 300 -21.87 -17.43 -6.04
CA THR A 300 -22.32 -17.10 -7.42
C THR A 300 -21.28 -16.37 -8.26
N PHE A 301 -20.20 -15.84 -7.67
CA PHE A 301 -19.24 -15.02 -8.43
C PHE A 301 -18.29 -15.89 -9.27
N GLU A 302 -18.28 -15.67 -10.58
CA GLU A 302 -17.54 -16.50 -11.54
C GLU A 302 -16.05 -16.16 -11.61
N GLU A 303 -15.68 -14.88 -11.57
CA GLU A 303 -14.28 -14.40 -11.65
C GLU A 303 -13.61 -14.28 -10.28
N PHE A 304 -14.40 -14.35 -9.21
CA PHE A 304 -13.94 -14.17 -7.84
C PHE A 304 -12.87 -15.19 -7.44
N ALA A 305 -11.78 -14.69 -6.89
CA ALA A 305 -10.69 -15.46 -6.29
C ALA A 305 -10.65 -15.28 -4.77
N SER A 306 -10.80 -14.06 -4.26
CA SER A 306 -10.73 -13.79 -2.82
C SER A 306 -11.25 -12.42 -2.41
N CYS A 307 -11.63 -12.22 -1.15
CA CYS A 307 -11.82 -10.89 -0.56
C CYS A 307 -11.27 -10.80 0.86
N ASP A 308 -11.03 -9.57 1.30
CA ASP A 308 -10.70 -9.22 2.68
C ASP A 308 -11.80 -8.30 3.22
N LEU A 309 -12.60 -8.81 4.15
CA LEU A 309 -13.67 -8.05 4.79
C LEU A 309 -13.18 -7.58 6.16
N GLU A 310 -13.34 -6.28 6.42
CA GLU A 310 -13.01 -5.69 7.70
C GLU A 310 -14.28 -5.35 8.48
N PHE A 311 -14.25 -5.58 9.78
CA PHE A 311 -15.29 -5.26 10.73
C PHE A 311 -14.67 -4.49 11.89
N HIS A 312 -15.01 -3.20 12.00
CA HIS A 312 -14.54 -2.29 13.05
C HIS A 312 -15.68 -2.06 14.04
N SER A 313 -15.42 -2.22 15.33
CA SER A 313 -16.40 -2.07 16.41
C SER A 313 -15.88 -1.12 17.48
N THR A 314 -16.72 -0.21 17.95
CA THR A 314 -16.40 0.71 19.07
C THR A 314 -16.63 0.06 20.44
N GLU A 315 -17.31 -1.08 20.49
CA GLU A 315 -17.71 -1.76 21.73
C GLU A 315 -16.92 -3.07 21.96
N GLU A 316 -15.87 -3.32 21.17
CA GLU A 316 -15.11 -4.59 21.15
C GLU A 316 -15.96 -5.85 20.88
N ILE A 317 -17.21 -5.67 20.45
CA ILE A 317 -18.09 -6.76 20.00
C ILE A 317 -17.79 -7.02 18.54
N PHE A 318 -17.05 -8.10 18.28
CA PHE A 318 -16.70 -8.54 16.94
C PHE A 318 -17.57 -9.72 16.48
N PRO A 319 -17.84 -9.85 15.17
CA PRO A 319 -18.79 -10.84 14.67
C PRO A 319 -18.22 -12.27 14.63
N MET A 320 -17.01 -12.55 15.15
CA MET A 320 -16.38 -13.89 15.03
C MET A 320 -17.29 -15.00 15.56
N GLY A 321 -17.92 -14.80 16.72
CA GLY A 321 -18.88 -15.76 17.28
C GLY A 321 -20.10 -15.98 16.40
N ARG A 322 -20.65 -14.89 15.81
CA ARG A 322 -21.80 -14.96 14.88
C ARG A 322 -21.42 -15.67 13.58
N PHE A 323 -20.20 -15.46 13.08
CA PHE A 323 -19.65 -16.21 11.95
C PHE A 323 -19.51 -17.70 12.27
N ALA A 324 -18.99 -18.03 13.45
CA ALA A 324 -18.85 -19.40 13.90
C ALA A 324 -20.21 -20.10 13.98
N GLU A 325 -21.21 -19.46 14.60
CA GLU A 325 -22.57 -19.97 14.69
C GLU A 325 -23.22 -20.17 13.30
N ALA A 326 -23.21 -19.13 12.46
CA ALA A 326 -23.85 -19.16 11.15
C ALA A 326 -23.22 -20.20 10.21
N LEU A 327 -21.89 -20.36 10.26
CA LEU A 327 -21.16 -21.31 9.43
C LEU A 327 -21.07 -22.71 10.07
N GLY A 328 -21.51 -22.87 11.33
CA GLY A 328 -21.33 -24.12 12.09
C GLY A 328 -19.86 -24.46 12.33
N ALA A 329 -19.00 -23.46 12.52
CA ALA A 329 -17.59 -23.63 12.84
C ALA A 329 -17.37 -23.66 14.36
N GLU A 330 -16.39 -24.45 14.81
CA GLU A 330 -16.02 -24.51 16.22
C GLU A 330 -15.19 -23.28 16.60
N ILE A 331 -15.56 -22.65 17.72
CA ILE A 331 -14.78 -21.55 18.32
C ILE A 331 -13.60 -22.18 19.07
N PRO A 332 -12.35 -21.73 18.83
CA PRO A 332 -11.19 -22.27 19.54
C PRO A 332 -11.32 -22.01 21.05
N ILE A 333 -11.03 -23.03 21.87
CA ILE A 333 -11.10 -22.96 23.34
C ILE A 333 -9.66 -23.10 23.89
N GLY A 334 -9.14 -22.09 24.57
CA GLY A 334 -7.80 -22.12 25.18
C GLY A 334 -7.23 -20.73 25.51
N PRO A 335 -6.11 -20.63 26.24
CA PRO A 335 -5.43 -19.35 26.42
C PRO A 335 -4.72 -18.93 25.12
N LEU A 336 -4.86 -17.67 24.72
CA LEU A 336 -4.04 -17.06 23.67
C LEU A 336 -2.65 -16.73 24.21
N ALA A 337 -1.62 -16.90 23.39
CA ALA A 337 -0.30 -16.35 23.68
C ALA A 337 -0.33 -14.81 23.56
N GLU A 338 0.56 -14.12 24.27
CA GLU A 338 0.65 -12.66 24.24
C GLU A 338 0.96 -12.18 22.80
N GLY A 339 0.04 -11.39 22.23
CA GLY A 339 0.12 -10.89 20.84
C GLY A 339 -0.52 -11.79 19.78
N GLU A 340 -1.10 -12.94 20.13
CA GLU A 340 -1.87 -13.77 19.21
C GLU A 340 -3.37 -13.42 19.26
N GLY A 341 -4.00 -13.37 18.09
CA GLY A 341 -5.44 -13.20 17.92
C GLY A 341 -6.15 -14.53 17.66
N TRP A 342 -7.43 -14.62 18.00
CA TRP A 342 -8.24 -15.81 17.70
C TRP A 342 -8.39 -16.00 16.19
N THR A 343 -8.34 -17.26 15.73
CA THR A 343 -8.53 -17.59 14.31
C THR A 343 -9.52 -18.75 14.14
N ILE A 344 -10.54 -18.55 13.30
CA ILE A 344 -11.47 -19.59 12.86
C ILE A 344 -11.24 -19.86 11.38
N ASN A 345 -11.11 -21.13 11.01
CA ASN A 345 -11.10 -21.55 9.61
C ASN A 345 -12.34 -22.40 9.32
N HIS A 346 -13.08 -22.05 8.28
CA HIS A 346 -14.27 -22.77 7.85
C HIS A 346 -14.23 -23.01 6.35
N ARG A 347 -14.65 -24.20 5.89
CA ARG A 347 -14.72 -24.53 4.48
C ARG A 347 -16.15 -24.90 4.09
N TYR A 348 -16.68 -24.19 3.10
CA TYR A 348 -18.00 -24.40 2.54
C TYR A 348 -17.91 -24.96 1.11
N LYS A 349 -18.47 -26.15 0.88
CA LYS A 349 -18.54 -26.74 -0.47
C LYS A 349 -19.71 -26.14 -1.25
N ILE A 350 -19.43 -25.56 -2.41
CA ILE A 350 -20.48 -24.95 -3.25
C ILE A 350 -21.35 -26.09 -3.84
N PRO A 351 -22.68 -26.07 -3.62
CA PRO A 351 -23.56 -27.10 -4.17
C PRO A 351 -23.43 -27.20 -5.68
N LYS A 352 -23.38 -28.44 -6.20
CA LYS A 352 -23.27 -28.75 -7.65
C LYS A 352 -21.99 -28.23 -8.33
N SER A 353 -20.98 -27.79 -7.55
CA SER A 353 -19.65 -27.44 -8.04
C SER A 353 -18.58 -28.26 -7.31
N ASN A 354 -17.41 -28.39 -7.94
CA ASN A 354 -16.19 -28.88 -7.28
C ASN A 354 -15.47 -27.77 -6.50
N ASP A 355 -16.00 -26.55 -6.55
CA ASP A 355 -15.44 -25.39 -5.89
C ASP A 355 -15.85 -25.34 -4.42
N CYS A 356 -15.03 -24.70 -3.61
CA CYS A 356 -15.36 -24.37 -2.22
C CYS A 356 -14.91 -22.97 -1.85
N LEU A 357 -15.56 -22.39 -0.85
CA LEU A 357 -15.15 -21.16 -0.19
C LEU A 357 -14.45 -21.52 1.11
N GLU A 358 -13.28 -20.94 1.31
CA GLU A 358 -12.52 -21.02 2.55
C GLU A 358 -12.60 -19.66 3.26
N PHE A 359 -13.15 -19.68 4.47
CA PHE A 359 -13.26 -18.53 5.36
C PHE A 359 -12.16 -18.65 6.40
N LYS A 360 -11.36 -17.59 6.52
CA LYS A 360 -10.43 -17.39 7.62
C LYS A 360 -10.84 -16.12 8.34
N ILE A 361 -11.39 -16.30 9.54
CA ILE A 361 -11.82 -15.22 10.42
C ILE A 361 -10.73 -15.04 11.46
N THR A 362 -10.22 -13.83 11.61
CA THR A 362 -9.22 -13.48 12.60
C THR A 362 -9.68 -12.29 13.41
N GLU A 363 -9.65 -12.41 14.72
CA GLU A 363 -9.96 -11.32 15.64
C GLU A 363 -8.67 -10.77 16.23
N GLU A 364 -8.44 -9.48 15.99
CA GLU A 364 -7.34 -8.69 16.53
C GLU A 364 -7.89 -7.68 17.54
N ALA A 365 -7.03 -7.05 18.35
CA ALA A 365 -7.45 -6.19 19.47
C ALA A 365 -8.45 -5.07 19.12
N SER A 366 -8.48 -4.59 17.87
CA SER A 366 -9.36 -3.48 17.45
C SER A 366 -10.23 -3.79 16.21
N GLN A 367 -10.14 -5.00 15.65
CA GLN A 367 -10.86 -5.34 14.42
C GLN A 367 -11.04 -6.85 14.25
N CYS A 368 -12.10 -7.23 13.54
CA CYS A 368 -12.25 -8.57 13.00
C CYS A 368 -12.06 -8.55 11.49
N ARG A 369 -11.25 -9.47 10.99
CA ARG A 369 -10.96 -9.63 9.57
C ARG A 369 -11.48 -10.98 9.10
N VAL A 370 -12.24 -10.98 8.02
CA VAL A 370 -12.72 -12.19 7.36
C VAL A 370 -12.14 -12.25 5.97
N ASN A 371 -11.13 -13.10 5.81
CA ASN A 371 -10.57 -13.42 4.51
C ASN A 371 -11.35 -14.59 3.90
N ILE A 372 -11.86 -14.42 2.68
CA ILE A 372 -12.61 -15.45 1.97
C ILE A 372 -11.88 -15.76 0.68
N VAL A 373 -11.63 -17.04 0.41
CA VAL A 373 -10.93 -17.49 -0.79
C VAL A 373 -11.75 -18.54 -1.50
N LYS A 374 -11.89 -18.41 -2.82
CA LYS A 374 -12.49 -19.45 -3.66
C LYS A 374 -11.41 -20.43 -4.12
N ILE A 375 -11.64 -21.71 -3.87
CA ILE A 375 -10.77 -22.82 -4.27
C ILE A 375 -11.48 -23.57 -5.38
N ARG A 376 -10.85 -23.69 -6.55
CA ARG A 376 -11.40 -24.39 -7.72
C ARG A 376 -10.73 -25.74 -7.91
N ASN A 377 -11.52 -26.81 -7.97
CA ASN A 377 -11.02 -28.18 -8.14
C ASN A 377 -9.86 -28.55 -7.18
N GLY A 378 -9.94 -28.11 -5.92
CA GLY A 378 -8.91 -28.39 -4.90
C GLY A 378 -7.61 -27.60 -5.06
N ARG A 379 -7.53 -26.66 -6.01
CA ARG A 379 -6.42 -25.71 -6.14
C ARG A 379 -6.91 -24.33 -5.74
N TYR A 380 -6.11 -23.63 -4.95
CA TYR A 380 -6.34 -22.20 -4.74
C TYR A 380 -6.40 -21.53 -6.09
N CYS A 381 -7.41 -20.67 -6.32
CA CYS A 381 -7.37 -19.82 -7.49
C CYS A 381 -6.04 -19.07 -7.43
N GLU A 382 -5.24 -19.19 -8.48
CA GLU A 382 -4.17 -18.25 -8.72
C GLU A 382 -4.84 -16.90 -9.01
N CYS A 383 -5.30 -16.22 -7.96
CA CYS A 383 -4.89 -14.84 -7.85
C CYS A 383 -3.38 -14.96 -7.97
N LYS A 384 -2.78 -14.59 -9.13
CA LYS A 384 -1.35 -14.33 -9.17
C LYS A 384 -1.15 -13.51 -7.93
N ARG A 385 -0.66 -14.14 -6.87
CA ARG A 385 -0.47 -13.50 -5.58
C ARG A 385 0.50 -12.45 -6.02
N ALA A 386 -0.06 -11.26 -6.19
CA ALA A 386 0.72 -10.07 -6.09
C ALA A 386 1.33 -10.34 -4.71
N LEU A 387 2.61 -10.66 -4.76
CA LEU A 387 3.46 -11.08 -3.67
C LEU A 387 4.33 -9.92 -3.25
#